data_AF-A0A7S0TYT5-F1
#
_entry.id   AF-A0A7S0TYT5-F1
#
_cell.length_a   1.000
_cell.length_b   1.000
_cell.length_c   1.000
_cell.angle_alpha   90.00
_cell.angle_beta   90.00
_cell.angle_gamma   90.00
#
_symmetry.space_group_name_H-M   'P 1'
#
loop_
_entity.id
_entity.type
_entity.pdbx_description
1 polymer ?
#
loop_
_entity_poly.entity_id
_entity_poly.type
_entity_poly.pdbx_seq_one_letter_code
_entity_poly.pdbx_strand_id
1 'polypeptide(L)'
;GWPPILSSLMMAGFELRAFASHEDLPGTLRYDHSNQQITFRPEVPLQPATHYRVTVNRNDGMWMGDSSGEQARLRGSLRWDFFTEGYLPLRITAVYPRP
;
A
#
# COMPACT_ATOMS: atom_id res chain seq x y z
N GLY A 1 14.62 -22.79 -5.86
CA GLY A 1 13.25 -22.29 -5.65
C GLY A 1 13.03 -21.16 -6.62
N TRP A 2 12.04 -21.27 -7.48
CA TRP A 2 11.77 -20.30 -8.55
C TRP A 2 10.82 -19.20 -8.03
N PRO A 3 10.93 -17.94 -8.50
CA PRO A 3 10.18 -16.85 -7.92
C PRO A 3 8.68 -16.96 -8.26
N PRO A 4 7.78 -16.58 -7.34
CA PRO A 4 6.34 -16.57 -7.58
C PRO A 4 5.97 -15.65 -8.74
N ILE A 5 4.95 -16.04 -9.51
CA ILE A 5 4.29 -15.21 -10.52
C ILE A 5 3.40 -14.20 -9.79
N LEU A 6 4.02 -13.17 -9.22
CA LEU A 6 3.32 -12.10 -8.51
C LEU A 6 2.56 -11.16 -9.46
N SER A 7 2.87 -11.19 -10.76
CA SER A 7 2.36 -10.24 -11.76
C SER A 7 0.86 -10.30 -12.00
N SER A 8 0.22 -11.47 -11.87
CA SER A 8 -1.24 -11.61 -12.03
C SER A 8 -2.03 -11.30 -10.75
N LEU A 9 -1.37 -11.30 -9.59
CA LEU A 9 -2.01 -11.33 -8.27
C LEU A 9 -2.11 -9.97 -7.57
N MET A 10 -1.38 -8.96 -8.03
CA MET A 10 -1.28 -7.68 -7.30
C MET A 10 -2.46 -6.71 -7.54
N MET A 11 -3.19 -6.84 -8.65
CA MET A 11 -4.25 -5.86 -9.00
C MET A 11 -5.46 -5.91 -8.05
N ALA A 12 -5.77 -7.07 -7.45
CA ALA A 12 -6.96 -7.23 -6.61
C ALA A 12 -6.73 -6.93 -5.11
N GLY A 13 -5.47 -6.73 -4.69
CA GLY A 13 -5.12 -6.70 -3.26
C GLY A 13 -4.40 -5.45 -2.77
N PHE A 14 -4.06 -4.51 -3.65
CA PHE A 14 -3.39 -3.26 -3.28
C PHE A 14 -4.39 -2.10 -3.31
N GLU A 15 -4.49 -1.40 -2.19
CA GLU A 15 -5.37 -0.24 -2.01
C GLU A 15 -4.54 0.96 -1.54
N LEU A 16 -4.71 2.11 -2.19
CA LEU A 16 -4.21 3.40 -1.72
C LEU A 16 -5.41 4.31 -1.47
N ARG A 17 -5.50 4.90 -0.28
CA ARG A 17 -6.66 5.73 0.11
C ARG A 17 -6.22 6.96 0.87
N ALA A 18 -6.79 8.12 0.55
CA ALA A 18 -6.65 9.30 1.41
C ALA A 18 -7.42 9.07 2.71
N PHE A 19 -6.85 9.40 3.87
CA PHE A 19 -7.46 9.08 5.17
C PHE A 19 -8.85 9.70 5.36
N ALA A 20 -9.09 10.87 4.75
CA ALA A 20 -10.38 11.56 4.76
C ALA A 20 -11.40 10.99 3.76
N SER A 21 -10.99 10.06 2.88
CA SER A 21 -11.82 9.46 1.84
C SER A 21 -12.17 8.00 2.18
N HIS A 22 -13.28 7.53 1.63
CA HIS A 22 -13.67 6.11 1.66
C HIS A 22 -13.41 5.40 0.32
N GLU A 23 -12.96 6.13 -0.69
CA GLU A 23 -12.69 5.61 -2.04
C GLU A 23 -11.20 5.37 -2.26
N ASP A 24 -10.90 4.27 -2.93
CA ASP A 24 -9.53 3.93 -3.30
C ASP A 24 -9.10 4.77 -4.50
N LEU A 25 -7.86 5.24 -4.46
CA LEU A 25 -7.26 6.02 -5.51
C LEU A 25 -6.86 5.08 -6.66
N PRO A 26 -7.41 5.26 -7.88
CA PRO A 26 -7.09 4.38 -9.00
C PRO A 26 -5.62 4.53 -9.40
N GLY A 27 -5.04 3.44 -9.90
CA GLY A 27 -3.64 3.39 -10.28
C GLY A 27 -3.24 2.05 -10.86
N THR A 28 -1.99 1.99 -11.33
CA THR A 28 -1.40 0.81 -11.96
C THR A 28 -0.30 0.23 -11.09
N LEU A 29 -0.20 -1.09 -11.03
CA LEU A 29 0.89 -1.81 -10.36
C LEU A 29 1.82 -2.42 -11.38
N ARG A 30 3.11 -2.33 -11.09
CA ARG A 30 4.16 -3.05 -11.82
C ARG A 30 5.02 -3.83 -10.82
N TYR A 31 5.31 -5.07 -11.15
CA TYR A 31 6.26 -5.88 -10.39
C TYR A 31 7.54 -6.07 -11.20
N ASP A 32 8.67 -5.74 -10.60
CA ASP A 32 10.00 -6.03 -11.09
C ASP A 32 10.49 -7.32 -10.43
N HIS A 33 10.52 -8.41 -11.20
CA HIS A 33 10.98 -9.72 -10.75
C HIS A 33 12.48 -9.72 -10.38
N SER A 34 13.29 -8.88 -11.03
CA SER A 34 14.74 -8.84 -10.80
C SER A 34 15.09 -8.21 -9.45
N ASN A 35 14.36 -7.17 -9.07
CA ASN A 35 14.58 -6.43 -7.81
C ASN A 35 13.57 -6.78 -6.71
N GLN A 36 12.64 -7.71 -6.98
CA GLN A 36 11.51 -8.03 -6.11
C GLN A 36 10.73 -6.79 -5.66
N GLN A 37 10.60 -5.81 -6.54
CA GLN A 37 10.04 -4.50 -6.22
C GLN A 37 8.66 -4.33 -6.86
N ILE A 38 7.73 -3.78 -6.08
CA ILE A 38 6.40 -3.41 -6.57
C ILE A 38 6.34 -1.89 -6.64
N THR A 39 5.86 -1.37 -7.75
CA THR A 39 5.63 0.06 -7.95
C THR A 39 4.15 0.29 -8.24
N PHE A 40 3.50 1.06 -7.37
CA PHE A 40 2.18 1.62 -7.63
C PHE A 40 2.31 3.01 -8.24
N ARG A 41 1.62 3.27 -9.34
CA ARG A 41 1.52 4.58 -9.97
C ARG A 41 0.05 5.03 -9.99
N PRO A 42 -0.33 6.02 -9.16
CA PRO A 42 -1.65 6.65 -9.24
C PRO A 42 -1.95 7.18 -10.65
N GLU A 43 -3.21 7.12 -11.07
CA GLU A 43 -3.66 7.73 -12.34
C GLU A 43 -3.66 9.26 -12.26
N VAL A 44 -3.94 9.79 -11.06
CA VAL A 44 -3.95 11.23 -10.76
C VAL A 44 -2.87 11.54 -9.73
N PRO A 45 -2.14 12.67 -9.86
CA PRO A 45 -1.16 13.08 -8.85
C PRO A 45 -1.73 13.10 -7.43
N LEU A 46 -0.91 12.68 -6.45
CA LEU A 46 -1.29 12.75 -5.04
C LEU A 46 -1.45 14.20 -4.62
N GLN A 47 -2.49 14.46 -3.83
CA GLN A 47 -2.74 15.80 -3.30
C GLN A 47 -1.69 16.15 -2.24
N PRO A 48 -1.15 17.38 -2.23
CA PRO A 48 -0.28 17.84 -1.14
C PRO A 48 -1.07 17.91 0.18
N ALA A 49 -0.35 18.04 1.29
CA ALA A 49 -0.90 18.15 2.65
C ALA A 49 -1.94 17.06 2.99
N THR A 50 -1.72 15.84 2.51
CA THR A 50 -2.67 14.73 2.63
C THR A 50 -2.02 13.53 3.32
N HIS A 51 -2.76 12.94 4.25
CA HIS A 51 -2.44 11.65 4.86
C HIS A 51 -3.04 10.54 4.00
N TYR A 52 -2.19 9.64 3.50
CA TYR A 52 -2.57 8.46 2.75
C TYR A 52 -2.29 7.18 3.53
N ARG A 53 -3.14 6.19 3.31
CA ARG A 53 -2.99 4.83 3.81
C ARG A 53 -2.84 3.88 2.63
N VAL A 54 -1.84 3.01 2.70
CA VAL A 54 -1.72 1.86 1.82
C VAL A 54 -2.14 0.61 2.58
N THR A 55 -2.93 -0.24 1.92
CA THR A 55 -3.22 -1.59 2.40
C THR A 55 -2.92 -2.59 1.31
N VAL A 56 -2.21 -3.66 1.67
CA VAL A 56 -1.91 -4.80 0.80
C VAL A 56 -2.54 -6.04 1.41
N ASN A 57 -3.24 -6.82 0.59
CA ASN A 57 -3.96 -8.04 0.96
C ASN A 57 -5.01 -7.81 2.07
N ARG A 58 -5.83 -6.76 1.95
CA ARG A 58 -6.80 -6.35 2.99
C ARG A 58 -7.67 -7.49 3.53
N ASN A 59 -8.16 -8.34 2.64
CA ASN A 59 -9.10 -9.43 2.97
C ASN A 59 -8.44 -10.82 2.95
N ASP A 60 -7.11 -10.88 3.03
CA ASP A 60 -6.36 -12.14 2.92
C ASP A 60 -6.69 -12.89 1.62
N GLY A 61 -7.13 -12.19 0.57
CA GLY A 61 -7.65 -12.78 -0.67
C GLY A 61 -6.58 -13.06 -1.72
N MET A 62 -5.35 -12.61 -1.49
CA MET A 62 -4.25 -12.81 -2.41
C MET A 62 -3.72 -14.23 -2.33
N TRP A 63 -3.43 -14.78 -3.51
CA TRP A 63 -2.70 -16.02 -3.68
C TRP A 63 -1.27 -15.69 -4.16
N MET A 64 -0.35 -16.63 -4.00
CA MET A 64 0.94 -16.65 -4.65
C MET A 64 1.04 -17.98 -5.37
N GLY A 65 1.31 -17.95 -6.66
CA GLY A 65 1.61 -19.14 -7.43
C GLY A 65 3.01 -19.07 -8.01
N ASP A 66 3.62 -20.21 -8.29
CA ASP A 66 4.85 -20.28 -9.08
C ASP A 66 4.56 -20.74 -10.52
N SER A 67 5.60 -20.82 -11.35
CA SER A 67 5.48 -21.33 -12.73
C SER A 67 5.22 -22.83 -12.83
N SER A 68 5.26 -23.56 -11.71
CA SER A 68 4.93 -24.99 -11.65
C SER A 68 3.44 -25.25 -11.41
N GLY A 69 2.68 -24.20 -11.07
CA GLY A 69 1.24 -24.27 -10.83
C GLY A 69 0.85 -24.49 -9.37
N GLU A 70 1.83 -24.59 -8.45
CA GLU A 70 1.57 -24.63 -7.02
C GLU A 70 1.09 -23.26 -6.53
N GLN A 71 -0.02 -23.22 -5.79
CA GLN A 71 -0.61 -21.99 -5.27
C GLN A 71 -0.73 -22.04 -3.76
N ALA A 72 -0.30 -20.96 -3.09
CA ALA A 72 -0.46 -20.76 -1.66
C ALA A 72 -1.17 -19.45 -1.38
N ARG A 73 -2.03 -19.42 -0.36
CA ARG A 73 -2.67 -18.18 0.09
C ARG A 73 -1.63 -17.30 0.78
N LEU A 74 -1.52 -16.03 0.35
CA LEU A 74 -0.70 -15.05 1.05
C LEU A 74 -1.38 -14.76 2.38
N ARG A 75 -0.74 -15.09 3.50
CA ARG A 75 -1.30 -14.88 4.83
C ARG A 75 -0.97 -13.50 5.35
N GLY A 76 -1.98 -12.81 5.85
CA GLY A 76 -1.85 -11.54 6.55
C GLY A 76 -1.95 -10.33 5.63
N SER A 77 -2.15 -9.16 6.23
CA SER A 77 -2.24 -7.89 5.54
C SER A 77 -1.11 -6.97 5.97
N LEU A 78 -0.60 -6.19 5.02
CA LEU A 78 0.36 -5.13 5.30
C LEU A 78 -0.38 -3.79 5.19
N ARG A 79 -0.18 -2.92 6.18
CA ARG A 79 -0.77 -1.58 6.19
C ARG A 79 0.25 -0.58 6.69
N TRP A 80 0.40 0.52 5.98
CA TRP A 80 1.20 1.64 6.42
C TRP A 80 0.59 2.96 5.99
N ASP A 81 1.02 4.01 6.65
CA ASP A 81 0.58 5.38 6.43
C ASP A 81 1.77 6.23 5.98
N PHE A 82 1.51 7.21 5.10
CA PHE A 82 2.48 8.23 4.73
C PHE A 82 1.80 9.58 4.52
N PHE A 83 2.59 10.64 4.49
CA PHE A 83 2.12 12.00 4.35
C PHE A 83 2.77 12.66 3.14
N THR A 84 2.00 13.40 2.36
CA THR A 84 2.54 14.23 1.29
C THR A 84 3.08 15.55 1.84
N GLU A 85 3.90 16.24 1.03
CA GLU A 85 4.51 17.52 1.39
C GLU A 85 3.47 18.54 1.88
N GLY A 86 3.82 19.30 2.91
CA GLY A 86 2.94 20.30 3.51
C GLY A 86 1.93 19.74 4.51
N TYR A 87 1.95 18.42 4.79
CA TYR A 87 1.09 17.86 5.82
C TYR A 87 1.52 18.36 7.20
N LEU A 88 0.59 19.04 7.88
CA LEU A 88 0.78 19.58 9.22
C LEU A 88 -0.07 18.78 10.21
N PRO A 89 0.50 17.74 10.88
CA PRO A 89 -0.22 17.05 11.93
C PRO A 89 -0.49 17.99 13.09
N LEU A 90 -1.66 17.86 13.72
CA LEU A 90 -1.93 18.48 15.02
C LEU A 90 -0.85 18.06 16.01
N ARG A 91 -0.03 19.03 16.45
CA ARG A 91 0.96 18.83 17.52
C ARG A 91 0.37 19.34 18.83
N ILE A 92 -0.07 18.43 19.69
CA ILE A 92 -0.42 18.79 21.07
C ILE A 92 0.89 18.80 21.87
N THR A 93 1.25 19.96 22.40
CA THR A 93 2.43 20.11 23.27
C THR A 93 1.91 20.40 24.68
N ALA A 94 2.18 19.50 25.63
CA ALA A 94 1.91 19.73 27.03
C ALA A 94 3.21 20.17 27.71
N VAL A 95 3.19 21.29 28.44
CA VAL A 95 4.34 21.76 29.22
C VAL A 95 4.07 21.47 30.70
N TYR A 96 4.97 20.76 31.37
CA TYR A 96 4.92 20.48 32.80
C TYR A 96 6.32 20.59 33.46
N PRO A 97 6.45 21.18 34.66
CA PRO A 97 5.42 21.97 35.37
C PRO A 97 5.12 23.28 34.62
N ARG A 98 4.00 23.93 34.97
CA ARG A 98 3.68 25.26 34.41
C ARG A 98 4.76 26.27 34.85
N PRO A 99 5.14 27.26 34.00
CA PRO A 99 5.96 28.39 34.43
C PRO A 99 5.37 29.12 35.65
#